data_AF-A0AA38CDF5-F1
#
_entry.id   AF-A0AA38CDF5-F1
#
_cell.length_a   1.000
_cell.length_b   1.000
_cell.length_c   1.000
_cell.angle_alpha   90.00
_cell.angle_beta   90.00
_cell.angle_gamma   90.00
#
_symmetry.space_group_name_H-M   'P 1'
#
loop_
_entity.id
_entity.type
_entity.pdbx_description
1 polymer ?
#
loop_
_entity_poly.entity_id
_entity_poly.type
_entity_poly.pdbx_seq_one_letter_code
_entity_poly.pdbx_strand_id
1 'polypeptide(L)'
;MPVNTCPWWNGPCLFEALDAVELPPRDPKGPFRLPIMDKFKDMGTVVMGKVESGTVRVGDSLVVMPNKAQVKVVAVYRDSNELRFARPGENIRVKLAGVEEEDISAGFILSSISRPISSVVEFDSQLQILELLDHKAIFTAGYKAILHIHSVVEECEIMALLHQIDPKTKKPIRKKTLFVKSGAVVVCRIQVNAPICVEKFSDFPQLGRFTLRDE
;
A
#
# COMPACT_ATOMS: atom_id res chain seq x y z
N MET A 1 -33.74 13.25 -4.16
CA MET A 1 -34.53 13.19 -2.91
C MET A 1 -35.85 13.89 -3.14
N PRO A 2 -36.95 13.55 -2.43
CA PRO A 2 -38.18 14.31 -2.54
C PRO A 2 -37.92 15.75 -2.11
N VAL A 3 -38.13 16.71 -3.02
CA VAL A 3 -37.86 18.14 -2.85
C VAL A 3 -38.55 18.73 -1.60
N ASN A 4 -39.61 18.07 -1.11
CA ASN A 4 -40.40 18.51 0.03
C ASN A 4 -39.74 18.33 1.41
N THR A 5 -38.70 17.50 1.57
CA THR A 5 -38.09 17.25 2.90
C THR A 5 -36.86 18.10 3.16
N CYS A 6 -36.11 18.47 2.12
CA CYS A 6 -34.90 19.28 2.22
C CYS A 6 -34.83 20.34 1.09
N PRO A 7 -35.75 21.32 1.07
CA PRO A 7 -35.83 22.30 -0.02
C PRO A 7 -34.63 23.26 -0.08
N TRP A 8 -33.81 23.30 0.96
CA TRP A 8 -32.58 24.11 1.03
C TRP A 8 -31.38 23.45 0.31
N TRP A 9 -31.46 22.16 -0.03
CA TRP A 9 -30.40 21.44 -0.73
C TRP A 9 -30.70 21.35 -2.23
N ASN A 10 -29.85 21.98 -3.04
CA ASN A 10 -29.93 21.97 -4.50
C ASN A 10 -28.71 21.26 -5.16
N GLY A 11 -28.03 20.41 -4.40
CA GLY A 11 -26.86 19.66 -4.87
C GLY A 11 -27.23 18.34 -5.54
N PRO A 12 -26.25 17.69 -6.22
CA PRO A 12 -26.46 16.41 -6.89
C PRO A 12 -26.87 15.31 -5.90
N CYS A 13 -27.55 14.29 -6.40
CA CYS A 13 -27.79 13.08 -5.63
C CYS A 13 -26.48 12.28 -5.46
N LEU A 14 -26.49 11.29 -4.55
CA LEU A 14 -25.31 10.47 -4.29
C LEU A 14 -24.78 9.80 -5.56
N PHE A 15 -25.65 9.29 -6.44
CA PHE A 15 -25.22 8.66 -7.69
C PHE A 15 -24.57 9.66 -8.65
N GLU A 16 -25.18 10.84 -8.84
CA GLU A 16 -24.59 11.92 -9.64
C GLU A 16 -23.23 12.38 -9.08
N ALA A 17 -23.12 12.47 -7.75
CA ALA A 17 -21.86 12.82 -7.11
C ALA A 17 -20.79 11.74 -7.30
N LEU A 18 -21.17 10.45 -7.26
CA LEU A 18 -20.26 9.33 -7.53
C LEU A 18 -19.83 9.27 -9.00
N ASP A 19 -20.76 9.48 -9.93
CA ASP A 19 -20.51 9.49 -11.37
C ASP A 19 -19.64 10.68 -11.79
N ALA A 20 -19.72 11.79 -11.06
CA ALA A 20 -18.89 12.98 -11.29
C ALA A 20 -17.45 12.84 -10.78
N VAL A 21 -17.10 11.77 -10.05
CA VAL A 21 -15.74 11.57 -9.53
C VAL A 21 -14.80 11.18 -10.68
N GLU A 22 -13.84 12.05 -10.97
CA GLU A 22 -12.75 11.71 -11.87
C GLU A 22 -11.82 10.66 -11.25
N LEU A 23 -11.66 9.53 -11.95
CA LEU A 23 -10.73 8.49 -11.54
C LEU A 23 -9.30 8.86 -11.91
N PRO A 24 -8.31 8.64 -11.02
CA PRO A 24 -6.92 8.87 -11.36
C PRO A 24 -6.49 7.95 -12.52
N PRO A 25 -5.61 8.42 -13.41
CA PRO A 25 -5.11 7.61 -14.51
C PRO A 25 -4.38 6.38 -13.95
N ARG A 26 -4.72 5.21 -14.47
CA ARG A 26 -4.05 3.95 -14.12
C ARG A 26 -3.28 3.46 -15.32
N ASP A 27 -2.03 3.06 -15.13
CA ASP A 27 -1.17 2.60 -16.23
C ASP A 27 -1.31 1.08 -16.45
N PRO A 28 -2.00 0.62 -17.51
CA PRO A 28 -2.14 -0.81 -17.81
C PRO A 28 -0.86 -1.42 -18.40
N LYS A 29 0.10 -0.61 -18.87
CA LYS A 29 1.38 -1.03 -19.46
C LYS A 29 2.53 -0.99 -18.43
N GLY A 30 2.26 -0.45 -17.25
CA GLY A 30 3.17 -0.45 -16.12
C GLY A 30 3.54 -1.86 -15.66
N PRO A 31 4.56 -1.99 -14.80
CA PRO A 31 4.88 -3.28 -14.19
C PRO A 31 3.69 -3.76 -13.34
N PHE A 32 3.40 -5.06 -13.40
CA PHE A 32 2.29 -5.63 -12.65
C PHE A 32 2.53 -5.54 -11.14
N ARG A 33 1.53 -5.06 -10.40
CA ARG A 33 1.51 -4.97 -8.94
C ARG A 33 0.11 -5.32 -8.42
N LEU A 34 0.02 -6.37 -7.61
CA LEU A 34 -1.19 -6.74 -6.89
C LEU A 34 -0.84 -7.04 -5.44
N PRO A 35 -1.13 -6.12 -4.50
CA PRO A 35 -1.10 -6.40 -3.08
C PRO A 35 -2.14 -7.45 -2.72
N ILE A 36 -1.69 -8.51 -2.06
CA ILE A 36 -2.52 -9.61 -1.60
C ILE A 36 -3.23 -9.16 -0.32
N MET A 37 -4.55 -9.06 -0.38
CA MET A 37 -5.39 -8.72 0.77
C MET A 37 -5.78 -9.96 1.55
N ASP A 38 -6.05 -11.05 0.85
CA ASP A 38 -6.49 -12.31 1.47
C ASP A 38 -6.06 -13.52 0.62
N LYS A 39 -6.03 -14.71 1.22
CA LYS A 39 -5.66 -15.97 0.58
C LYS A 39 -6.52 -17.11 1.09
N PHE A 40 -6.76 -18.12 0.25
CA PHE A 40 -7.44 -19.35 0.65
C PHE A 40 -7.11 -20.50 -0.30
N LYS A 41 -7.37 -21.73 0.16
CA LYS A 41 -7.21 -22.95 -0.63
C LYS A 41 -8.46 -23.28 -1.45
N ASP A 42 -8.30 -23.47 -2.75
CA ASP A 42 -9.34 -23.99 -3.64
C ASP A 42 -8.72 -24.78 -4.81
N MET A 43 -8.51 -26.08 -4.59
CA MET A 43 -7.81 -26.99 -5.52
C MET A 43 -6.51 -26.36 -6.06
N GLY A 44 -5.75 -25.73 -5.15
CA GLY A 44 -4.62 -24.83 -5.43
C GLY A 44 -4.70 -23.59 -4.54
N THR A 45 -3.77 -22.66 -4.71
CA THR A 45 -3.68 -21.45 -3.90
C THR A 45 -4.37 -20.30 -4.62
N VAL A 46 -5.40 -19.71 -3.99
CA VAL A 46 -6.10 -18.54 -4.55
C VAL A 46 -5.79 -17.33 -3.69
N VAL A 47 -5.36 -16.25 -4.35
CA VAL A 47 -5.09 -14.97 -3.70
C VAL A 47 -6.10 -13.93 -4.15
N MET A 48 -6.54 -13.07 -3.24
CA MET A 48 -7.42 -11.95 -3.52
C MET A 48 -6.63 -10.65 -3.37
N GLY A 49 -6.80 -9.75 -4.32
CA GLY A 49 -6.16 -8.46 -4.26
C GLY A 49 -6.70 -7.50 -5.29
N LYS A 50 -6.26 -6.26 -5.18
CA LYS A 50 -6.56 -5.22 -6.14
C LYS A 50 -5.36 -5.03 -7.06
N VAL A 51 -5.60 -4.97 -8.36
CA VAL A 51 -4.53 -4.64 -9.31
C VAL A 51 -4.21 -3.16 -9.14
N GLU A 52 -3.03 -2.80 -8.66
CA GLU A 52 -2.63 -1.39 -8.53
C GLU A 52 -1.96 -0.86 -9.80
N SER A 53 -1.27 -1.73 -10.54
CA SER A 53 -0.60 -1.38 -11.80
C SER A 53 -0.44 -2.61 -12.71
N GLY A 54 -0.34 -2.36 -14.01
CA GLY A 54 -0.13 -3.39 -15.04
C GLY A 54 -1.36 -4.25 -15.32
N THR A 55 -1.22 -5.19 -16.25
CA THR A 55 -2.27 -6.13 -16.64
C THR A 55 -1.78 -7.55 -16.37
N VAL A 56 -2.65 -8.40 -15.80
CA VAL A 56 -2.38 -9.83 -15.64
C VAL A 56 -3.28 -10.64 -16.56
N ARG A 57 -2.74 -11.71 -17.15
CA ARG A 57 -3.46 -12.65 -18.00
C ARG A 57 -3.32 -14.07 -17.47
N VAL A 58 -4.29 -14.89 -17.83
CA VAL A 58 -4.21 -16.34 -17.60
C VAL A 58 -2.99 -16.90 -18.35
N GLY A 59 -2.16 -17.67 -17.66
CA GLY A 59 -0.92 -18.24 -18.17
C GLY A 59 0.34 -17.41 -17.88
N ASP A 60 0.21 -16.18 -17.39
CA ASP A 60 1.35 -15.33 -17.06
C ASP A 60 2.19 -15.93 -15.93
N SER A 61 3.51 -15.72 -16.02
CA SER A 61 4.45 -16.06 -14.94
C SER A 61 4.75 -14.80 -14.14
N LEU A 62 4.53 -14.87 -12.84
CA LEU A 62 4.69 -13.77 -11.89
C LEU A 62 5.59 -14.21 -10.74
N VAL A 63 5.94 -13.27 -9.88
CA VAL A 63 6.71 -13.52 -8.66
C VAL A 63 5.98 -12.95 -7.46
N VAL A 64 5.86 -13.75 -6.40
CA VAL A 64 5.39 -13.28 -5.10
C VAL A 64 6.59 -12.67 -4.38
N MET A 65 6.43 -11.46 -3.87
CA MET A 65 7.41 -10.76 -3.06
C MET A 65 6.83 -10.56 -1.65
N PRO A 66 7.62 -10.69 -0.57
CA PRO A 66 9.09 -10.63 -0.53
C PRO A 66 9.81 -11.98 -0.67
N ASN A 67 9.11 -13.12 -0.63
CA ASN A 67 9.71 -14.47 -0.63
C ASN A 67 10.34 -14.89 -1.98
N LYS A 68 10.15 -14.12 -3.06
CA LYS A 68 10.65 -14.38 -4.42
C LYS A 68 10.15 -15.71 -5.00
N ALA A 69 8.98 -16.19 -4.56
CA ALA A 69 8.38 -17.41 -5.08
C ALA A 69 7.85 -17.18 -6.50
N GLN A 70 8.34 -17.95 -7.48
CA GLN A 70 7.83 -17.88 -8.84
C GLN A 70 6.50 -18.63 -8.95
N VAL A 71 5.52 -18.00 -9.56
CA VAL A 71 4.16 -18.53 -9.67
C VAL A 71 3.62 -18.37 -11.07
N LYS A 72 2.70 -19.26 -11.45
CA LYS A 72 1.97 -19.18 -12.71
C LYS A 72 0.50 -18.89 -12.45
N VAL A 73 -0.06 -17.96 -13.21
CA VAL A 73 -1.48 -17.62 -13.16
C VAL A 73 -2.27 -18.70 -13.88
N VAL A 74 -3.07 -19.46 -13.14
CA VAL A 74 -3.92 -20.53 -13.67
C VAL A 74 -5.27 -19.99 -14.11
N ALA A 75 -5.86 -19.11 -13.31
CA ALA A 75 -7.15 -18.50 -13.58
C ALA A 75 -7.26 -17.14 -12.89
N VAL A 76 -8.09 -16.26 -13.45
CA VAL A 76 -8.40 -14.93 -12.90
C VAL A 76 -9.91 -14.80 -12.81
N TYR A 77 -10.42 -14.39 -11.66
CA TYR A 77 -11.85 -14.21 -11.42
C TYR A 77 -12.12 -12.79 -10.94
N ARG A 78 -13.23 -12.21 -11.40
CA ARG A 78 -13.84 -11.01 -10.81
C ARG A 78 -15.23 -11.40 -10.34
N ASP A 79 -15.44 -11.30 -9.03
CA ASP A 79 -16.63 -11.87 -8.39
C ASP A 79 -16.78 -13.34 -8.82
N SER A 80 -17.95 -13.75 -9.30
CA SER A 80 -18.20 -15.12 -9.77
C SER A 80 -17.80 -15.39 -11.23
N ASN A 81 -17.26 -14.41 -11.96
CA ASN A 81 -16.96 -14.54 -13.38
C ASN A 81 -15.48 -14.78 -13.63
N GLU A 82 -15.16 -15.78 -14.46
CA GLU A 82 -13.80 -16.02 -14.93
C GLU A 82 -13.43 -15.02 -16.05
N LEU A 83 -12.26 -14.42 -15.94
CA LEU A 83 -11.72 -13.44 -16.87
C LEU A 83 -10.45 -13.97 -17.53
N ARG A 84 -10.25 -13.59 -18.80
CA ARG A 84 -9.00 -13.87 -19.53
C ARG A 84 -7.85 -12.99 -19.06
N PHE A 85 -8.16 -11.78 -18.59
CA PHE A 85 -7.20 -10.81 -18.10
C PHE A 85 -7.87 -9.84 -17.13
N ALA A 86 -7.08 -9.17 -16.30
CA ALA A 86 -7.53 -8.12 -15.39
C ALA A 86 -6.67 -6.85 -15.52
N ARG A 87 -7.31 -5.71 -15.36
CA ARG A 87 -6.72 -4.37 -15.53
C ARG A 87 -6.55 -3.64 -14.21
N PRO A 88 -5.76 -2.55 -14.17
CA PRO A 88 -5.60 -1.73 -12.97
C PRO A 88 -6.91 -1.25 -12.35
N GLY A 89 -6.99 -1.47 -11.05
CA GLY A 89 -8.03 -1.16 -10.09
C GLY A 89 -9.28 -2.02 -10.18
N GLU A 90 -9.18 -3.18 -10.82
CA GLU A 90 -10.11 -4.29 -10.60
C GLU A 90 -9.71 -5.07 -9.34
N ASN A 91 -10.70 -5.43 -8.53
CA ASN A 91 -10.54 -6.40 -7.45
C ASN A 91 -10.72 -7.80 -8.04
N ILE A 92 -9.72 -8.66 -7.88
CA ILE A 92 -9.69 -9.97 -8.52
C ILE A 92 -9.27 -11.06 -7.55
N ARG A 93 -9.68 -12.29 -7.87
CA ARG A 93 -9.14 -13.52 -7.29
C ARG A 93 -8.27 -14.19 -8.34
N VAL A 94 -7.04 -14.51 -7.99
CA VAL A 94 -6.07 -15.13 -8.89
C VAL A 94 -5.71 -16.50 -8.35
N LYS A 95 -5.94 -17.54 -9.16
CA LYS A 95 -5.49 -18.89 -8.84
C LYS A 95 -4.04 -19.04 -9.30
N LEU A 96 -3.17 -19.42 -8.38
CA LEU A 96 -1.73 -19.56 -8.58
C LEU A 96 -1.33 -21.04 -8.54
N ALA A 97 -0.35 -21.38 -9.38
CA ALA A 97 0.38 -22.65 -9.32
C ALA A 97 1.86 -22.40 -9.01
N GLY A 98 2.49 -23.35 -8.32
CA GLY A 98 3.90 -23.28 -7.92
C GLY A 98 4.15 -22.70 -6.52
N VAL A 99 3.09 -22.50 -5.74
CA VAL A 99 3.17 -21.99 -4.36
C VAL A 99 2.03 -22.56 -3.52
N GLU A 100 2.31 -22.86 -2.26
CA GLU A 100 1.29 -23.29 -1.31
C GLU A 100 0.69 -22.09 -0.57
N GLU A 101 -0.48 -22.27 0.02
CA GLU A 101 -1.14 -21.22 0.81
C GLU A 101 -0.25 -20.76 1.98
N GLU A 102 0.53 -21.67 2.56
CA GLU A 102 1.43 -21.44 3.70
C GLU A 102 2.57 -20.48 3.36
N ASP A 103 3.00 -20.43 2.09
CA ASP A 103 4.12 -19.61 1.63
C ASP A 103 3.73 -18.16 1.32
N ILE A 104 2.44 -17.86 1.26
CA ILE A 104 1.92 -16.52 0.93
C ILE A 104 1.36 -15.91 2.21
N SER A 105 1.51 -14.61 2.42
CA SER A 105 0.80 -13.91 3.50
C SER A 105 0.04 -12.70 2.98
N ALA A 106 -1.00 -12.29 3.70
CA ALA A 106 -1.62 -10.99 3.46
C ALA A 106 -0.56 -9.90 3.59
N GLY A 107 -0.55 -8.95 2.65
CA GLY A 107 0.47 -7.93 2.53
C GLY A 107 1.63 -8.27 1.60
N PHE A 108 1.78 -9.53 1.16
CA PHE A 108 2.69 -9.87 0.07
C PHE A 108 2.20 -9.26 -1.25
N ILE A 109 3.11 -9.05 -2.19
CA ILE A 109 2.80 -8.41 -3.47
C ILE A 109 3.12 -9.36 -4.61
N LEU A 110 2.10 -9.67 -5.41
CA LEU A 110 2.27 -10.36 -6.67
C LEU A 110 2.77 -9.36 -7.73
N SER A 111 3.90 -9.67 -8.34
CA SER A 111 4.69 -8.73 -9.13
C SER A 111 5.17 -9.33 -10.45
N SER A 112 5.50 -8.48 -11.42
CA SER A 112 6.11 -8.90 -12.69
C SER A 112 7.53 -9.43 -12.48
N ILE A 113 7.87 -10.56 -13.12
CA ILE A 113 9.22 -11.14 -13.07
C ILE A 113 10.27 -10.21 -13.69
N SER A 114 9.92 -9.49 -14.77
CA SER A 114 10.87 -8.62 -15.48
C SER A 114 11.23 -7.35 -14.70
N ARG A 115 10.33 -6.89 -13.83
CA ARG A 115 10.48 -5.69 -13.00
C ARG A 115 9.85 -5.96 -11.63
N PRO A 116 10.50 -6.81 -10.80
CA PRO A 116 9.97 -7.18 -9.49
C PRO A 116 9.95 -5.95 -8.58
N ILE A 117 9.03 -5.95 -7.61
CA ILE A 117 9.02 -4.93 -6.58
C ILE A 117 10.20 -5.14 -5.63
N SER A 118 10.76 -4.05 -5.10
CA SER A 118 11.87 -4.15 -4.15
C SER A 118 11.35 -4.52 -2.75
N SER A 119 12.04 -5.45 -2.10
CA SER A 119 11.84 -5.78 -0.69
C SER A 119 12.97 -5.18 0.14
N VAL A 120 12.65 -4.43 1.19
CA VAL A 120 13.64 -3.76 2.04
C VAL A 120 13.30 -3.95 3.51
N VAL A 121 14.33 -3.86 4.35
CA VAL A 121 14.21 -3.82 5.81
C VAL A 121 14.47 -2.43 6.37
N GLU A 122 15.04 -1.52 5.57
CA GLU A 122 15.34 -0.15 5.93
C GLU A 122 14.98 0.77 4.77
N PHE A 123 14.31 1.88 5.06
CA PHE A 123 13.99 2.90 4.07
C PHE A 123 13.86 4.30 4.70
N ASP A 124 14.20 5.30 3.90
CA ASP A 124 14.01 6.71 4.27
C ASP A 124 12.61 7.16 3.83
N SER A 125 11.88 7.83 4.71
CA SER A 125 10.51 8.27 4.45
C SER A 125 10.20 9.61 5.10
N GLN A 126 9.20 10.30 4.55
CA GLN A 126 8.66 11.52 5.14
C GLN A 126 7.42 11.18 5.97
N LEU A 127 7.47 11.44 7.26
CA LEU A 127 6.36 11.29 8.19
C LEU A 127 5.73 12.63 8.51
N GLN A 128 4.40 12.65 8.55
CA GLN A 128 3.65 13.70 9.21
C GLN A 128 3.10 13.13 10.51
N ILE A 129 3.58 13.66 11.63
CA ILE A 129 3.14 13.25 12.96
C ILE A 129 1.84 13.99 13.25
N LEU A 130 0.74 13.25 13.34
CA LEU A 130 -0.56 13.82 13.66
C LEU A 130 -0.64 14.11 15.15
N GLU A 131 -0.57 13.04 15.95
CA GLU A 131 -0.72 13.08 17.39
C GLU A 131 0.22 12.05 18.02
N LEU A 132 0.86 12.44 19.12
CA LEU A 132 1.67 11.57 19.96
C LEU A 132 0.92 11.36 21.27
N LEU A 133 1.07 10.18 21.86
CA LEU A 133 0.44 9.83 23.12
C LEU A 133 0.98 10.72 24.25
N ASP A 134 0.13 11.09 25.21
CA ASP A 134 0.51 11.98 26.32
C ASP A 134 1.73 11.45 27.12
N HIS A 135 1.80 10.13 27.29
CA HIS A 135 2.89 9.46 27.99
C HIS A 135 4.15 9.26 27.11
N LYS A 136 4.04 9.46 25.79
CA LYS A 136 5.13 9.44 24.80
C LYS A 136 5.11 10.72 23.96
N ALA A 137 5.13 11.88 24.62
CA ALA A 137 4.96 13.19 23.99
C ALA A 137 6.11 13.64 23.06
N ILE A 138 7.13 12.79 22.85
CA ILE A 138 8.28 13.07 21.99
C ILE A 138 8.53 11.91 21.04
N PHE A 139 8.81 12.25 19.78
CA PHE A 139 9.23 11.31 18.76
C PHE A 139 10.73 11.47 18.50
N THR A 140 11.50 10.41 18.63
CA THR A 140 12.97 10.40 18.62
C THR A 140 13.50 9.16 17.89
N ALA A 141 14.80 9.12 17.61
CA ALA A 141 15.46 7.86 17.25
C ALA A 141 15.29 6.83 18.39
N GLY A 142 15.06 5.57 18.03
CA GLY A 142 14.69 4.47 18.92
C GLY A 142 13.18 4.36 19.17
N TYR A 143 12.35 5.23 18.60
CA TYR A 143 10.90 5.12 18.73
C TYR A 143 10.40 3.86 18.03
N LYS A 144 9.60 3.06 18.73
CA LYS A 144 8.99 1.84 18.19
C LYS A 144 7.52 2.09 17.88
N ALA A 145 7.06 1.58 16.75
CA ALA A 145 5.69 1.74 16.29
C ALA A 145 5.26 0.54 15.45
N ILE A 146 3.96 0.39 15.26
CA ILE A 146 3.38 -0.56 14.31
C ILE A 146 3.22 0.15 12.96
N LEU A 147 3.94 -0.35 11.96
CA LEU A 147 3.84 0.07 10.57
C LEU A 147 2.70 -0.67 9.87
N HIS A 148 1.75 0.09 9.35
CA HIS A 148 0.71 -0.41 8.46
C HIS A 148 0.99 0.03 7.03
N ILE A 149 1.26 -0.92 6.15
CA ILE A 149 1.44 -0.67 4.72
C ILE A 149 0.67 -1.71 3.89
N HIS A 150 -0.29 -1.24 3.10
CA HIS A 150 -1.24 -2.09 2.37
C HIS A 150 -2.02 -2.98 3.35
N SER A 151 -1.72 -4.28 3.37
CA SER A 151 -2.27 -5.28 4.28
C SER A 151 -1.19 -5.85 5.23
N VAL A 152 0.05 -5.34 5.14
CA VAL A 152 1.13 -5.67 6.07
C VAL A 152 0.95 -4.88 7.35
N VAL A 153 1.09 -5.57 8.48
CA VAL A 153 1.18 -4.98 9.81
C VAL A 153 2.47 -5.51 10.44
N GLU A 154 3.45 -4.63 10.61
CA GLU A 154 4.79 -5.01 11.06
C GLU A 154 5.31 -4.05 12.12
N GLU A 155 6.09 -4.56 13.05
CA GLU A 155 6.80 -3.71 14.01
C GLU A 155 7.96 -2.99 13.32
N CYS A 156 8.11 -1.70 13.62
CA CYS A 156 9.18 -0.88 13.09
C CYS A 156 9.86 -0.06 14.19
N GLU A 157 11.11 0.28 13.94
CA GLU A 157 11.92 1.17 14.78
C GLU A 157 12.45 2.34 13.95
N ILE A 158 12.37 3.53 14.53
CA ILE A 158 12.89 4.75 13.92
C ILE A 158 14.38 4.85 14.22
N MET A 159 15.22 4.57 13.24
CA MET A 159 16.68 4.53 13.44
C MET A 159 17.29 5.92 13.55
N ALA A 160 16.80 6.87 12.75
CA ALA A 160 17.33 8.23 12.74
C ALA A 160 16.30 9.24 12.25
N LEU A 161 16.29 10.43 12.86
CA LEU A 161 15.63 11.61 12.30
C LEU A 161 16.65 12.36 11.44
N LEU A 162 16.44 12.35 10.13
CA LEU A 162 17.38 12.96 9.17
C LEU A 162 17.25 14.48 9.18
N HIS A 163 16.03 14.98 8.99
CA HIS A 163 15.73 16.41 9.06
C HIS A 163 14.24 16.66 9.22
N GLN A 164 13.89 17.69 9.97
CA GLN A 164 12.53 18.21 10.05
C GLN A 164 12.23 19.08 8.82
N ILE A 165 11.01 18.97 8.29
CA ILE A 165 10.51 19.82 7.21
C ILE A 165 9.62 20.90 7.83
N ASP A 166 9.88 22.16 7.49
CA ASP A 166 9.00 23.25 7.86
C ASP A 166 7.69 23.17 7.04
N PRO A 167 6.52 23.03 7.67
CA PRO A 167 5.25 22.86 6.96
C PRO A 167 4.87 24.07 6.09
N LYS A 168 5.35 25.28 6.42
CA LYS A 168 5.06 26.50 5.65
C LYS A 168 5.95 26.62 4.42
N THR A 169 7.24 26.37 4.58
CA THR A 169 8.23 26.58 3.50
C THR A 169 8.51 25.31 2.69
N LYS A 170 8.09 24.13 3.17
CA LYS A 170 8.38 22.79 2.62
C LYS A 170 9.88 22.52 2.43
N LYS A 171 10.73 23.22 3.17
CA LYS A 171 12.20 23.10 3.09
C LYS A 171 12.75 22.40 4.34
N PRO A 172 13.89 21.69 4.21
CA PRO A 172 14.53 21.06 5.34
C PRO A 172 15.10 22.12 6.29
N ILE A 173 14.84 21.94 7.58
CA ILE A 173 15.44 22.74 8.64
C ILE A 173 16.90 22.28 8.79
N ARG A 174 17.85 23.20 8.64
CA ARG A 174 19.31 22.89 8.66
C ARG A 174 19.83 22.41 10.02
N LYS A 175 19.06 22.59 11.09
CA LYS A 175 19.43 22.18 12.44
C LYS A 175 19.26 20.67 12.59
N LYS A 176 20.21 20.01 13.26
CA LYS A 176 20.12 18.59 13.62
C LYS A 176 18.82 18.33 14.41
N THR A 177 17.98 17.44 13.90
CA THR A 177 16.72 17.05 14.53
C THR A 177 16.98 15.92 15.52
N LEU A 178 16.88 16.20 16.82
CA LEU A 178 17.04 15.19 17.87
C LEU A 178 15.70 14.55 18.25
N PHE A 179 14.65 15.35 18.30
CA PHE A 179 13.29 14.92 18.56
C PHE A 179 12.30 15.87 17.87
N VAL A 180 11.07 15.42 17.71
CA VAL A 180 9.94 16.22 17.21
C VAL A 180 8.68 15.96 18.05
N LYS A 181 7.69 16.84 17.95
CA LYS A 181 6.41 16.78 18.66
C LYS A 181 5.25 16.60 17.66
N SER A 182 4.04 16.41 18.18
CA SER A 182 2.80 16.37 17.40
C SER A 182 2.68 17.55 16.42
N GLY A 183 2.19 17.28 15.22
CA GLY A 183 2.06 18.25 14.12
C GLY A 183 3.33 18.47 13.28
N ALA A 184 4.48 17.88 13.66
CA ALA A 184 5.72 18.03 12.90
C ALA A 184 5.74 17.13 11.65
N VAL A 185 6.42 17.62 10.61
CA VAL A 185 6.80 16.82 9.43
C VAL A 185 8.29 16.53 9.51
N VAL A 186 8.69 15.26 9.42
CA VAL A 186 10.08 14.83 9.57
C VAL A 186 10.43 13.80 8.52
N VAL A 187 11.64 13.87 7.99
CA VAL A 187 12.23 12.78 7.21
C VAL A 187 13.03 11.92 8.16
N CYS A 188 12.69 10.64 8.23
CA CYS A 188 13.34 9.68 9.10
C CYS A 188 13.65 8.37 8.37
N ARG A 189 14.58 7.64 8.97
CA ARG A 189 14.93 6.29 8.56
C ARG A 189 14.17 5.30 9.42
N ILE A 190 13.42 4.42 8.78
CA ILE A 190 12.61 3.39 9.42
C ILE A 190 13.25 2.04 9.14
N GLN A 191 13.40 1.23 10.18
CA GLN A 191 13.79 -0.17 10.08
C GLN A 191 12.63 -1.06 10.51
N VAL A 192 12.45 -2.19 9.83
CA VAL A 192 11.47 -3.23 10.16
C VAL A 192 12.18 -4.56 10.40
N ASN A 193 11.55 -5.43 11.19
CA ASN A 193 12.12 -6.73 11.54
C ASN A 193 12.10 -7.71 10.36
N ALA A 194 11.01 -7.72 9.59
CA ALA A 194 10.83 -8.56 8.42
C ALA A 194 10.92 -7.74 7.12
N PRO A 195 11.43 -8.30 6.01
CA PRO A 195 11.47 -7.60 4.72
C PRO A 195 10.07 -7.28 4.22
N ILE A 196 9.79 -6.01 3.96
CA ILE A 196 8.51 -5.56 3.40
C ILE A 196 8.70 -5.04 1.97
N CYS A 197 7.65 -5.11 1.17
CA CYS A 197 7.64 -4.56 -0.17
C CYS A 197 7.12 -3.13 -0.17
N VAL A 198 7.96 -2.16 -0.50
CA VAL A 198 7.61 -0.73 -0.58
C VAL A 198 8.10 -0.15 -1.89
N GLU A 199 7.38 0.82 -2.43
CA GLU A 199 7.80 1.60 -3.61
C GLU A 199 7.90 3.07 -3.25
N LYS A 200 8.66 3.83 -4.07
CA LYS A 200 8.70 5.28 -3.91
C LYS A 200 7.33 5.86 -4.20
N PHE A 201 6.90 6.79 -3.36
CA PHE A 201 5.63 7.50 -3.53
C PHE A 201 5.52 8.22 -4.89
N SER A 202 6.63 8.72 -5.43
CA SER A 202 6.69 9.37 -6.76
C SER A 202 6.32 8.43 -7.90
N ASP A 203 6.63 7.15 -7.75
CA ASP A 203 6.54 6.15 -8.82
C ASP A 203 5.22 5.39 -8.69
N PHE A 204 4.89 4.95 -7.47
CA PHE A 204 3.65 4.26 -7.14
C PHE A 204 3.04 4.83 -5.86
N PRO A 205 2.16 5.86 -5.96
CA PRO A 205 1.54 6.49 -4.80
C PRO A 205 0.72 5.52 -3.93
N GLN A 206 0.19 4.45 -4.52
CA GLN A 206 -0.59 3.42 -3.81
C GLN A 206 0.31 2.51 -2.98
N LEU A 207 1.56 2.33 -3.41
CA LEU A 207 2.55 1.44 -2.78
C LEU A 207 3.56 2.17 -1.88
N GLY A 208 3.56 3.51 -1.90
CA GLY A 208 4.45 4.34 -1.09
C GLY A 208 3.78 5.04 0.09
N ARG A 209 2.50 4.77 0.35
CA ARG A 209 1.77 5.29 1.53
C ARG A 209 1.72 4.25 2.63
N PHE A 210 1.95 4.68 3.85
CA PHE A 210 1.85 3.87 5.05
C PHE A 210 1.45 4.73 6.23
N THR A 211 1.03 4.10 7.32
CA THR A 211 0.78 4.76 8.60
C THR A 211 1.57 4.10 9.70
N LEU A 212 1.96 4.90 10.70
CA LEU A 212 2.52 4.40 11.95
C LEU A 212 1.45 4.53 13.03
N ARG A 213 1.28 3.51 13.83
CA ARG A 213 0.42 3.51 15.01
C ARG A 213 1.25 3.13 16.23
N ASP A 214 0.93 3.77 17.34
CA ASP A 214 1.48 3.45 18.64
C ASP A 214 0.32 3.36 19.61
N GLU A 215 0.42 2.41 20.55
CA GLU A 215 -0.53 2.19 21.64
C GLU A 215 0.10 2.59 22.99
#